data_AF-A0A7Y2BB68-F1
#
_entry.id   AF-A0A7Y2BB68-F1
#
_cell.length_a   1.000
_cell.length_b   1.000
_cell.length_c   1.000
_cell.angle_alpha   90.00
_cell.angle_beta   90.00
_cell.angle_gamma   90.00
#
_symmetry.space_group_name_H-M   'P 1'
#
loop_
_entity.id
_entity.type
_entity.pdbx_description
1 polymer ?
#
loop_
_entity_poly.entity_id
_entity_poly.type
_entity_poly.pdbx_seq_one_letter_code
_entity_poly.pdbx_strand_id
1 'polypeptide(L)'
;MKIKFNKSDVKILVLFYMVAIPIILYSSNYDAGIFRPIAETAIYILFSLIALYGIVYQLFPRYFPKNQIIRLFIYILLFMATIGLIEIYLYQIVNSWVWKDPSPLRMFMAGLDSTLENAGILLGIFLGKKFFDTKLDLEKREKEKRENELRLLKSQIDPHFLFKNRLHIKLIHSDNSFLTSSGKTPTFRQWLEK
;
A
#
# COMPACT_ATOMS: atom_id res chain seq x y z
N MET A 1 6.05 7.98 2.02
CA MET A 1 5.45 7.15 3.08
C MET A 1 6.57 6.63 3.97
N LYS A 2 6.53 6.85 5.30
CA LYS A 2 7.55 6.31 6.22
C LYS A 2 7.03 4.98 6.77
N ILE A 3 7.45 3.87 6.19
CA ILE A 3 7.12 2.54 6.72
C ILE A 3 8.06 2.30 7.91
N LYS A 4 7.49 2.30 9.12
CA LYS A 4 8.23 1.98 10.35
C LYS A 4 8.10 0.49 10.65
N PHE A 5 9.17 -0.08 11.18
CA PHE A 5 9.20 -1.43 11.72
C PHE A 5 8.37 -1.48 13.01
N ASN A 6 7.36 -2.35 13.08
CA ASN A 6 6.42 -2.41 14.19
C ASN A 6 6.62 -3.67 15.05
N LYS A 7 6.16 -3.66 16.32
CA LYS A 7 6.23 -4.84 17.21
C LYS A 7 5.49 -6.06 16.63
N SER A 8 4.44 -5.81 15.83
CA SER A 8 3.73 -6.86 15.09
C SER A 8 4.59 -7.48 13.99
N ASP A 9 5.49 -6.72 13.37
CA ASP A 9 6.41 -7.20 12.34
C ASP A 9 7.42 -8.19 12.95
N VAL A 10 7.93 -7.90 14.15
CA VAL A 10 8.79 -8.81 14.93
C VAL A 10 8.07 -10.13 15.23
N LYS A 11 6.81 -10.08 15.66
CA LYS A 11 6.05 -11.30 15.99
C LYS A 11 5.90 -12.24 14.78
N ILE A 12 5.58 -11.68 13.62
CA ILE A 12 5.47 -12.46 12.37
C ILE A 12 6.82 -13.08 12.01
N LEU A 13 7.89 -12.31 12.14
CA LEU A 13 9.24 -12.73 11.83
C LEU A 13 9.72 -13.85 12.76
N VAL A 14 9.50 -13.71 14.07
CA VAL A 14 9.80 -14.76 15.07
C VAL A 14 8.97 -16.02 14.80
N LEU A 15 7.67 -15.89 14.53
CA LEU A 15 6.81 -17.03 14.22
C LEU A 15 7.27 -17.75 12.94
N PHE A 16 7.65 -17.00 11.91
CA PHE A 16 8.14 -17.53 10.66
C PHE A 16 9.42 -18.35 10.87
N TYR A 17 10.44 -17.78 11.52
CA TYR A 17 11.70 -18.51 11.75
C TYR A 17 11.55 -19.65 12.77
N MET A 18 10.61 -19.56 13.71
CA MET A 18 10.32 -20.68 14.63
C MET A 18 9.86 -21.94 13.86
N VAL A 19 9.14 -21.77 12.75
CA VAL A 19 8.72 -22.87 11.88
C VAL A 19 9.79 -23.23 10.86
N ALA A 20 10.45 -22.23 10.26
CA ALA A 20 11.41 -22.45 9.19
C ALA A 20 12.69 -23.16 9.67
N ILE A 21 13.24 -22.78 10.83
CA ILE A 21 14.52 -23.33 11.32
C ILE A 21 14.45 -24.85 11.52
N PRO A 22 13.45 -25.43 12.22
CA PRO A 22 13.33 -26.88 12.36
C PRO A 22 13.20 -27.62 11.03
N ILE A 23 12.46 -27.05 10.07
CA ILE A 23 12.27 -27.67 8.75
C ILE A 23 13.59 -27.73 7.99
N ILE A 24 14.33 -26.62 7.97
CA ILE A 24 15.63 -26.53 7.29
C ILE A 24 16.58 -27.54 7.91
N LEU A 25 16.74 -27.54 9.24
CA LEU A 25 17.61 -28.47 9.95
C LEU A 25 17.20 -29.94 9.75
N TYR A 26 15.91 -30.25 9.65
CA TYR A 26 15.45 -31.61 9.36
C TYR A 26 15.80 -32.06 7.95
N SER A 27 15.75 -31.16 6.96
CA SER A 27 16.09 -31.46 5.55
C SER A 27 17.59 -31.48 5.25
N SER A 28 18.41 -30.89 6.11
CA SER A 28 19.85 -30.76 5.87
C SER A 28 20.55 -32.12 5.95
N ASN A 29 21.51 -32.33 5.03
CA ASN A 29 22.38 -33.51 5.06
C ASN A 29 23.51 -33.30 6.07
N TYR A 30 23.68 -34.26 6.98
CA TYR A 30 24.68 -34.20 8.07
C TYR A 30 25.98 -34.94 7.75
N ASP A 31 26.17 -35.39 6.52
CA ASP A 31 27.30 -36.24 6.10
C ASP A 31 28.67 -35.62 6.36
N ALA A 32 28.77 -34.28 6.31
CA ALA A 32 30.00 -33.53 6.57
C ALA A 32 30.06 -32.90 7.98
N GLY A 33 29.16 -33.31 8.89
CA GLY A 33 29.03 -32.78 10.24
C GLY A 33 28.06 -31.60 10.36
N ILE A 34 27.91 -31.10 11.59
CA ILE A 34 26.88 -30.13 11.98
C ILE A 34 27.18 -28.70 11.50
N PHE A 35 28.44 -28.41 11.15
CA PHE A 35 28.88 -27.05 10.79
C PHE A 35 28.21 -26.54 9.51
N ARG A 36 28.09 -27.38 8.47
CA ARG A 36 27.47 -26.98 7.19
C ARG A 36 26.00 -26.59 7.34
N PRO A 37 25.11 -27.42 7.93
CA PRO A 37 23.71 -27.07 8.16
C PRO A 37 23.53 -25.76 8.94
N ILE A 38 24.38 -25.52 9.95
CA ILE A 38 24.33 -24.30 10.77
C ILE A 38 24.74 -23.08 9.93
N ALA A 39 25.81 -23.17 9.14
CA ALA A 39 26.26 -22.10 8.27
C ALA A 39 25.22 -21.77 7.20
N GLU A 40 24.62 -22.79 6.57
CA GLU A 40 23.55 -22.61 5.58
C GLU A 40 22.32 -21.93 6.18
N THR A 41 21.88 -22.37 7.37
CA THR A 41 20.76 -21.76 8.08
C THR A 41 21.05 -20.29 8.44
N ALA A 42 22.29 -19.97 8.84
CA ALA A 42 22.68 -18.60 9.14
C ALA A 42 22.68 -17.71 7.88
N ILE A 43 23.18 -18.21 6.75
CA ILE A 43 23.11 -17.52 5.45
C ILE A 43 21.65 -17.29 5.07
N TYR A 44 20.81 -18.32 5.14
CA TYR A 44 19.37 -18.22 4.88
C TYR A 44 18.71 -17.10 5.69
N ILE A 45 18.92 -17.06 7.00
CA ILE A 45 18.32 -16.03 7.88
C ILE A 45 18.84 -14.64 7.49
N LEU A 46 20.15 -14.49 7.29
CA LEU A 46 20.75 -13.20 6.98
C LEU A 46 20.24 -12.64 5.64
N PHE A 47 20.25 -13.46 4.59
CA PHE A 47 19.85 -13.04 3.25
C PHE A 47 18.35 -12.81 3.13
N SER A 48 17.53 -13.64 3.77
CA SER A 48 16.08 -13.41 3.83
C SER A 48 15.73 -12.11 4.56
N LEU A 49 16.45 -11.74 5.62
CA LEU A 49 16.28 -10.45 6.31
C LEU A 49 16.72 -9.27 5.46
N ILE A 50 17.86 -9.36 4.76
CA ILE A 50 18.35 -8.29 3.88
C ILE A 50 17.37 -8.09 2.72
N ALA A 51 16.91 -9.18 2.10
CA ALA A 51 15.91 -9.14 1.03
C ALA A 51 14.61 -8.49 1.52
N LEU A 52 14.11 -8.92 2.69
CA LEU A 52 12.92 -8.35 3.32
C LEU A 52 13.08 -6.85 3.56
N TYR A 53 14.19 -6.43 4.18
CA TYR A 53 14.44 -5.04 4.50
C TYR A 53 14.55 -4.17 3.23
N GLY A 54 15.36 -4.59 2.27
CA GLY A 54 15.55 -3.85 1.02
C GLY A 54 14.27 -3.72 0.22
N ILE A 55 13.53 -4.81 0.03
CA ILE A 55 12.31 -4.79 -0.80
C ILE A 55 11.18 -4.04 -0.09
N VAL A 56 10.87 -4.41 1.16
CA VAL A 56 9.67 -3.91 1.85
C VAL A 56 9.86 -2.53 2.46
N TYR A 57 11.05 -2.23 3.01
CA TYR A 57 11.27 -0.97 3.73
C TYR A 57 11.99 0.10 2.91
N GLN A 58 12.70 -0.27 1.84
CA GLN A 58 13.43 0.68 1.01
C GLN A 58 12.80 0.87 -0.38
N LEU A 59 12.60 -0.20 -1.14
CA LEU A 59 12.07 -0.10 -2.51
C LEU A 59 10.57 0.22 -2.50
N PHE A 60 9.76 -0.55 -1.77
CA PHE A 60 8.31 -0.37 -1.74
C PHE A 60 7.87 1.06 -1.39
N PRO A 61 8.27 1.69 -0.26
CA PRO A 61 7.82 3.03 0.09
C PRO A 61 8.38 4.14 -0.82
N ARG A 62 9.46 3.88 -1.56
CA ARG A 62 10.10 4.85 -2.45
C ARG A 62 9.42 4.96 -3.80
N TYR A 63 8.98 3.84 -4.38
CA TYR A 63 8.44 3.82 -5.74
C TYR A 63 6.91 3.62 -5.81
N PHE A 64 6.31 2.99 -4.79
CA PHE A 64 4.86 2.76 -4.75
C PHE A 64 4.02 4.07 -4.80
N PRO A 65 4.35 5.15 -4.04
CA PRO A 65 3.53 6.38 -4.04
C PRO A 65 3.57 7.17 -5.35
N LYS A 66 4.50 6.86 -6.26
CA LYS A 66 4.71 7.62 -7.50
C LYS A 66 4.00 6.98 -8.71
N ASN A 67 3.20 5.93 -8.53
CA ASN A 67 2.63 5.09 -9.61
C ASN A 67 3.66 4.54 -10.59
N GLN A 68 4.93 4.43 -10.18
CA GLN A 68 6.02 3.94 -11.04
C GLN A 68 6.18 2.42 -10.87
N ILE A 69 5.09 1.67 -11.07
CA ILE A 69 5.02 0.22 -10.80
C ILE A 69 6.05 -0.55 -11.62
N ILE A 70 6.23 -0.20 -12.90
CA ILE A 70 7.21 -0.85 -13.79
C ILE A 70 8.64 -0.65 -13.27
N ARG A 71 8.99 0.57 -12.84
CA ARG A 71 10.32 0.87 -12.27
C ARG A 71 10.53 0.12 -10.96
N LEU A 72 9.53 0.08 -10.08
CA LEU A 72 9.58 -0.72 -8.85
C LEU A 72 9.88 -2.18 -9.16
N PHE A 73 9.16 -2.77 -10.13
CA PHE A 73 9.33 -4.17 -10.51
C PHE A 73 10.74 -4.46 -11.03
N ILE A 74 11.27 -3.61 -11.91
CA ILE A 74 12.63 -3.74 -12.44
C ILE A 74 13.68 -3.65 -11.31
N TYR A 75 13.54 -2.70 -10.39
CA TYR A 75 14.48 -2.57 -9.27
C TYR A 75 14.39 -3.74 -8.30
N ILE A 76 13.20 -4.29 -8.05
CA ILE A 76 13.04 -5.49 -7.22
C ILE A 76 13.73 -6.68 -7.88
N LEU A 77 13.51 -6.91 -9.18
CA LEU A 77 14.15 -8.00 -9.90
C LEU A 77 15.67 -7.88 -9.88
N LEU A 78 16.20 -6.69 -10.16
CA LEU A 78 17.65 -6.46 -10.13
C LEU A 78 18.21 -6.69 -8.73
N PHE A 79 17.54 -6.19 -7.70
CA PHE A 79 17.96 -6.35 -6.31
C PHE A 79 17.94 -7.82 -5.87
N MET A 80 16.86 -8.56 -6.17
CA MET A 80 16.75 -10.00 -5.89
C MET A 80 17.85 -10.77 -6.61
N ALA A 81 18.06 -10.52 -7.90
CA ALA A 81 19.12 -11.20 -8.65
C ALA A 81 20.51 -10.94 -8.05
N THR A 82 20.81 -9.70 -7.65
CA THR A 82 22.10 -9.39 -7.02
C THR A 82 22.29 -10.07 -5.67
N ILE A 83 21.26 -10.10 -4.82
CA ILE A 83 21.33 -10.71 -3.50
C ILE A 83 21.45 -12.23 -3.62
N GLY A 84 20.62 -12.87 -4.43
CA GLY A 84 20.67 -14.32 -4.60
C GLY A 84 21.96 -14.79 -5.26
N LEU A 85 22.59 -13.99 -6.13
CA LEU A 85 23.92 -14.32 -6.64
C LEU A 85 24.99 -14.33 -5.57
N ILE A 86 24.96 -13.36 -4.65
CA ILE A 86 25.87 -13.33 -3.50
C ILE A 86 25.58 -14.53 -2.59
N GLU A 87 24.31 -14.86 -2.40
CA GLU A 87 23.88 -16.01 -1.58
C GLU A 87 24.41 -17.34 -2.14
N ILE A 88 24.22 -17.58 -3.44
CA ILE A 88 24.74 -18.76 -4.15
C ILE A 88 26.28 -18.83 -4.03
N TYR A 89 26.97 -17.70 -4.12
CA TYR A 89 28.42 -17.66 -3.96
C TYR A 89 28.87 -18.05 -2.54
N LEU A 90 28.13 -17.65 -1.51
CA LEU A 90 28.40 -18.09 -0.14
C LEU A 90 28.12 -19.58 0.06
N TYR A 91 27.04 -20.10 -0.51
CA TYR A 91 26.79 -21.55 -0.51
C TYR A 91 27.90 -22.31 -1.24
N GLN A 92 28.49 -21.74 -2.29
CA GLN A 92 29.63 -22.36 -2.96
C GLN A 92 30.84 -22.51 -2.04
N ILE A 93 31.15 -21.48 -1.25
CA ILE A 93 32.26 -21.52 -0.30
C ILE A 93 32.01 -22.57 0.79
N VAL A 94 30.79 -22.61 1.34
CA VAL A 94 30.43 -23.55 2.42
C VAL A 94 30.43 -25.00 1.95
N ASN A 95 29.88 -25.27 0.76
CA ASN A 95 29.74 -26.63 0.24
C ASN A 95 30.94 -27.07 -0.61
N SER A 96 31.90 -26.19 -0.85
CA SER A 96 33.10 -26.46 -1.66
C SER A 96 32.77 -27.01 -3.06
N TRP A 97 31.59 -26.68 -3.60
CA TRP A 97 31.24 -26.96 -4.99
C TRP A 97 31.65 -25.76 -5.88
N VAL A 98 31.82 -26.00 -7.17
CA VAL A 98 32.15 -24.93 -8.12
C VAL A 98 31.09 -24.90 -9.19
N TRP A 99 30.47 -23.73 -9.36
CA TRP A 99 29.52 -23.53 -10.44
C TRP A 99 30.27 -23.31 -11.75
N LYS A 100 30.30 -24.34 -12.60
CA LYS A 100 30.99 -24.28 -13.90
C LYS A 100 30.18 -23.48 -14.92
N ASP A 101 30.79 -22.42 -15.43
CA ASP A 101 30.39 -21.61 -16.60
C ASP A 101 28.87 -21.36 -16.78
N PRO A 102 28.20 -20.70 -15.82
CA PRO A 102 26.83 -20.26 -16.05
C PRO A 102 26.80 -19.09 -17.03
N SER A 103 25.93 -19.16 -18.04
CA SER A 103 25.64 -18.01 -18.88
C SER A 103 25.07 -16.84 -18.04
N PRO A 104 25.26 -15.57 -18.42
CA PRO A 104 24.78 -14.43 -17.62
C PRO A 104 23.27 -14.49 -17.33
N LEU A 105 22.47 -15.01 -18.25
CA LEU A 105 21.04 -15.22 -18.06
C LEU A 105 20.74 -16.32 -17.03
N ARG A 106 21.50 -17.42 -17.02
CA ARG A 106 21.38 -18.47 -16.00
C ARG A 106 21.78 -17.97 -14.62
N MET A 107 22.83 -17.14 -14.54
CA MET A 107 23.22 -16.48 -13.29
C MET A 107 22.08 -15.63 -12.74
N PHE A 108 21.51 -14.76 -13.59
CA PHE A 108 20.39 -13.91 -13.20
C PHE A 108 19.18 -14.73 -12.72
N MET A 109 18.78 -15.76 -13.47
CA MET A 109 17.64 -16.61 -13.11
C MET A 109 17.89 -17.40 -11.82
N ALA A 110 19.09 -17.97 -11.62
CA ALA A 110 19.39 -18.69 -10.39
C ALA A 110 19.40 -17.76 -9.17
N GLY A 111 19.90 -16.53 -9.30
CA GLY A 111 19.84 -15.55 -8.21
C GLY A 111 18.40 -15.19 -7.85
N LEU A 112 17.53 -15.04 -8.85
CA LEU A 112 16.09 -14.85 -8.60
C LEU A 112 15.47 -16.05 -7.90
N ASP A 113 15.76 -17.26 -8.40
CA ASP A 113 15.21 -18.51 -7.88
C ASP A 113 15.62 -18.72 -6.42
N SER A 114 16.92 -18.59 -6.11
CA SER A 114 17.45 -18.68 -4.74
C SER A 114 16.78 -17.67 -3.80
N THR A 115 16.64 -16.41 -4.24
CA THR A 115 16.00 -15.38 -3.38
C THR A 115 14.52 -15.66 -3.19
N LEU A 116 13.84 -16.17 -4.23
CA LEU A 116 12.41 -16.47 -4.19
C LEU A 116 12.11 -17.70 -3.34
N GLU A 117 12.92 -18.75 -3.45
CA GLU A 117 12.84 -19.94 -2.62
C GLU A 117 13.05 -19.57 -1.14
N ASN A 118 14.08 -18.79 -0.86
CA ASN A 118 14.46 -18.51 0.52
C ASN A 118 13.61 -17.43 1.19
N ALA A 119 13.33 -16.34 0.49
CA ALA A 119 12.65 -15.17 1.04
C ALA A 119 11.24 -14.95 0.47
N GLY A 120 10.81 -15.68 -0.56
CA GLY A 120 9.56 -15.39 -1.29
C GLY A 120 8.31 -15.46 -0.43
N ILE A 121 8.19 -16.49 0.42
CA ILE A 121 7.04 -16.63 1.35
C ILE A 121 7.04 -15.46 2.34
N LEU A 122 8.18 -15.16 2.95
CA LEU A 122 8.34 -14.08 3.92
C LEU A 122 8.01 -12.71 3.28
N LEU A 123 8.56 -12.46 2.09
CA LEU A 123 8.29 -11.27 1.29
C LEU A 123 6.81 -11.14 0.95
N GLY A 124 6.16 -12.23 0.51
CA GLY A 124 4.74 -12.24 0.18
C GLY A 124 3.86 -11.86 1.37
N ILE A 125 4.10 -12.44 2.54
CA ILE A 125 3.37 -12.13 3.78
C ILE A 125 3.54 -10.64 4.15
N PHE A 126 4.77 -10.14 4.12
CA PHE A 126 5.06 -8.76 4.53
C PHE A 126 4.57 -7.72 3.52
N LEU A 127 4.74 -7.97 2.23
CA LEU A 127 4.21 -7.10 1.18
C LEU A 127 2.68 -7.07 1.23
N GLY A 128 2.03 -8.24 1.37
CA GLY A 128 0.59 -8.33 1.52
C GLY A 128 0.08 -7.53 2.72
N LYS A 129 0.70 -7.72 3.89
CA LYS A 129 0.38 -6.94 5.09
C LYS A 129 0.54 -5.44 4.88
N LYS A 130 1.71 -4.99 4.40
CA LYS A 130 1.96 -3.55 4.20
C LYS A 130 1.05 -2.95 3.14
N PHE A 131 0.73 -3.68 2.09
CA PHE A 131 -0.21 -3.25 1.07
C PHE A 131 -1.63 -3.09 1.65
N PHE A 132 -2.06 -4.03 2.49
CA PHE A 132 -3.35 -3.95 3.17
C PHE A 132 -3.40 -2.78 4.17
N ASP A 133 -2.37 -2.61 5.00
CA ASP A 133 -2.24 -1.48 5.92
C ASP A 133 -2.29 -0.14 5.16
N THR A 134 -1.62 -0.07 4.02
CA THR A 134 -1.61 1.14 3.16
C THR A 134 -3.00 1.42 2.60
N LYS A 135 -3.73 0.40 2.14
CA LYS A 135 -5.10 0.55 1.65
C LYS A 135 -6.04 1.07 2.73
N LEU A 136 -5.97 0.50 3.94
CA LEU A 136 -6.78 0.95 5.07
C LEU A 136 -6.47 2.42 5.46
N ASP A 137 -5.20 2.82 5.47
CA ASP A 137 -4.81 4.21 5.77
C ASP A 137 -5.32 5.17 4.68
N LEU A 138 -5.28 4.76 3.41
CA LEU A 138 -5.82 5.54 2.29
C LEU A 138 -7.34 5.70 2.41
N GLU A 139 -8.07 4.62 2.65
CA GLU A 139 -9.53 4.64 2.80
C GLU A 139 -9.95 5.55 3.97
N LYS A 140 -9.24 5.47 5.10
CA LYS A 140 -9.48 6.33 6.25
C LYS A 140 -9.26 7.81 5.92
N ARG A 141 -8.16 8.14 5.23
CA ARG A 141 -7.87 9.52 4.80
C ARG A 141 -8.91 10.06 3.82
N GLU A 142 -9.38 9.23 2.90
CA GLU A 142 -10.45 9.62 1.95
C GLU A 142 -11.78 9.88 2.67
N LYS A 143 -12.09 9.10 3.70
CA LYS A 143 -13.28 9.34 4.54
C LYS A 143 -13.15 10.65 5.32
N GLU A 144 -12.02 10.88 5.98
CA GLU A 144 -11.75 12.13 6.71
C GLU A 144 -11.79 13.36 5.78
N LYS A 145 -11.25 13.23 4.56
CA LYS A 145 -11.32 14.29 3.54
C LYS A 145 -12.75 14.61 3.14
N ARG A 146 -13.57 13.60 2.86
CA ARG A 146 -15.00 13.76 2.54
C ARG A 146 -15.79 14.40 3.69
N GLU A 147 -15.52 14.00 4.93
CA GLU A 147 -16.16 14.60 6.10
C GLU A 147 -15.76 16.07 6.30
N ASN A 148 -14.49 16.41 6.05
CA ASN A 148 -14.02 17.79 6.09
C ASN A 148 -14.60 18.65 4.96
N GLU A 149 -14.69 18.12 3.75
CA GLU A 149 -15.37 18.78 2.62
C GLU A 149 -16.85 19.00 2.93
N LEU A 150 -17.54 18.02 3.52
CA LEU A 150 -18.93 18.16 3.94
C LEU A 150 -19.10 19.21 5.04
N ARG A 151 -18.18 19.26 6.02
CA ARG A 151 -18.17 20.29 7.07
C ARG A 151 -17.94 21.68 6.49
N LEU A 152 -17.02 21.79 5.53
CA LEU A 152 -16.75 23.03 4.81
C LEU A 152 -18.00 23.49 4.05
N LEU A 153 -18.61 22.61 3.26
CA LEU A 153 -19.85 22.90 2.54
C LEU A 153 -20.99 23.33 3.48
N LYS A 154 -21.16 22.64 4.62
CA LYS A 154 -22.13 23.03 5.65
C LYS A 154 -21.84 24.40 6.24
N SER A 155 -20.57 24.75 6.45
CA SER A 155 -20.19 26.06 6.98
C SER A 155 -20.39 27.21 5.98
N GLN A 156 -20.39 26.91 4.67
CA GLN A 156 -20.66 27.87 3.60
C GLN A 156 -22.15 28.09 3.31
N ILE A 157 -23.05 27.26 3.87
CA ILE A 157 -24.48 27.54 3.83
C ILE A 157 -24.76 28.66 4.84
N ASP A 158 -24.71 29.89 4.35
CA ASP A 158 -25.01 31.08 5.14
C ASP A 158 -26.47 31.00 5.63
N PRO A 159 -26.73 30.98 6.95
CA PRO A 159 -28.10 30.96 7.46
C PRO A 159 -28.93 32.13 6.89
N HIS A 160 -28.30 33.26 6.55
CA HIS A 160 -28.97 34.41 5.95
C HIS A 160 -29.57 34.09 4.57
N PHE A 161 -28.96 33.19 3.78
CA PHE A 161 -29.47 32.77 2.48
C PHE A 161 -30.73 31.90 2.60
N LEU A 162 -30.75 30.98 3.58
CA LEU A 162 -31.92 30.15 3.87
C LEU A 162 -33.11 30.98 4.38
N PHE A 163 -32.87 32.03 5.17
CA PHE A 163 -33.93 32.93 5.63
C PHE A 163 -34.45 33.84 4.51
N LYS A 164 -33.58 34.37 3.63
CA LYS A 164 -34.01 35.15 2.46
C LYS A 164 -34.95 34.37 1.54
N ASN A 165 -34.63 33.10 1.25
CA ASN A 165 -35.47 32.27 0.40
C ASN A 165 -36.83 31.94 1.04
N ARG A 166 -36.88 31.62 2.34
CA ARG A 166 -38.18 31.42 3.02
C ARG A 166 -39.02 32.69 3.06
N LEU A 167 -38.40 33.86 3.21
CA LEU A 167 -39.11 35.13 3.19
C LEU A 167 -39.67 35.43 1.79
N HIS A 168 -38.89 35.20 0.73
CA HIS A 168 -39.37 35.33 -0.65
C HIS A 168 -40.53 34.38 -0.97
N ILE A 169 -40.44 33.11 -0.57
CA ILE A 169 -41.51 32.13 -0.79
C ILE A 169 -42.76 32.51 0.01
N LYS A 170 -42.61 32.98 1.26
CA LYS A 170 -43.74 33.49 2.05
C LYS A 170 -44.38 34.73 1.43
N LEU A 171 -43.58 35.67 0.90
CA LEU A 171 -44.09 36.87 0.24
C LEU A 171 -44.88 36.52 -1.03
N ILE A 172 -44.39 35.58 -1.84
CA ILE A 172 -45.09 35.11 -3.04
C ILE A 172 -46.39 34.37 -2.67
N HIS A 173 -46.39 33.57 -1.60
CA HIS A 173 -47.61 32.90 -1.12
C HIS A 173 -48.61 33.88 -0.48
N SER A 174 -48.13 34.89 0.25
CA SER A 174 -49.01 35.93 0.80
C SER A 174 -49.61 36.79 -0.28
N ASP A 175 -48.83 37.21 -1.30
CA ASP A 175 -49.36 37.97 -2.45
C ASP A 175 -50.43 37.17 -3.21
N ASN A 176 -50.22 35.88 -3.45
CA ASN A 176 -51.25 35.02 -4.08
C ASN A 176 -52.52 34.86 -3.22
N SER A 177 -52.40 34.93 -1.88
CA SER A 177 -53.57 34.89 -0.98
C SER A 177 -54.32 36.24 -0.93
N PHE A 178 -53.64 37.37 -1.16
CA PHE A 178 -54.29 38.68 -1.30
C PHE A 178 -54.97 38.86 -2.66
N LEU A 179 -54.41 38.25 -3.72
CA LEU A 179 -55.01 38.27 -5.06
C LEU A 179 -56.23 37.35 -5.21
N THR A 180 -56.47 36.43 -4.26
CA THR A 180 -57.65 35.54 -4.25
C THR A 180 -58.78 36.02 -3.34
N SER A 181 -58.54 36.94 -2.39
CA SER A 181 -59.58 37.56 -1.56
C SER A 181 -60.04 38.94 -2.04
N SER A 182 -59.33 39.55 -2.98
CA SER A 182 -59.67 40.83 -3.59
C SER A 182 -60.17 40.60 -5.02
N GLY A 183 -61.43 40.18 -5.15
CA GLY A 183 -62.12 40.12 -6.43
C GLY A 183 -62.33 41.52 -7.01
N LYS A 184 -61.32 42.05 -7.72
CA LYS A 184 -61.41 43.15 -8.69
C LYS A 184 -60.15 43.14 -9.55
N THR A 185 -60.27 42.63 -10.76
CA THR A 185 -59.31 42.81 -11.84
C THR A 185 -59.33 44.27 -12.31
N PRO A 186 -58.22 45.02 -12.27
CA PRO A 186 -58.09 46.23 -13.07
C PRO A 186 -57.66 45.78 -14.47
N THR A 187 -58.54 45.95 -15.44
CA THR A 187 -58.25 45.82 -16.86
C THR A 187 -57.14 46.81 -17.25
N PHE A 188 -56.15 46.32 -18.01
CA PHE A 188 -54.93 46.98 -18.48
C PHE A 188 -55.16 48.21 -19.40
N ARG A 189 -56.36 48.79 -19.42
CA ARG A 189 -56.82 49.76 -20.43
C ARG A 189 -56.94 51.21 -19.94
N GLN A 190 -56.37 51.55 -18.78
CA GLN A 190 -56.46 52.91 -18.21
C GLN A 190 -55.10 53.62 -18.02
N TRP A 191 -54.00 53.05 -18.51
CA TRP A 191 -52.65 53.65 -18.39
C TRP A 191 -52.12 54.28 -19.69
N LEU A 192 -52.95 54.43 -20.74
CA LEU A 192 -52.54 54.92 -22.06
C LEU A 192 -53.17 56.28 -22.47
N GLU A 193 -53.76 57.02 -21.54
CA GLU A 193 -54.16 58.41 -21.79
C GLU A 193 -53.86 59.29 -20.56
N LYS A 194 -52.58 59.66 -20.41
CA LYS A 194 -52.14 60.97 -19.91
C LYS A 194 -50.64 61.17 -20.11
#